data_AF-A0A957NHT3-F1
#
_entry.id   AF-A0A957NHT3-F1
#
_cell.length_a   1.000
_cell.length_b   1.000
_cell.length_c   1.000
_cell.angle_alpha   90.00
_cell.angle_beta   90.00
_cell.angle_gamma   90.00
#
_symmetry.space_group_name_H-M   'P 1'
#
loop_
_entity.id
_entity.type
_entity.pdbx_description
1 polymer ?
#
loop_
_entity_poly.entity_id
_entity_poly.type
_entity_poly.pdbx_seq_one_letter_code
_entity_poly.pdbx_strand_id
1 'polypeptide(L)'
;MSKKRQLLDEAKQEELMRAYQNTNNGPLRTRYQAVRLYGMGYKVDEILTITGCSVSRLRAWYAKYLADGLNALIDQRQGGNHYRLSAEQKAELSERLQHYTPAQLFGTKAATSDGQFWSVPDLAAAIERWYAVRYDSLTSYRALFKECRFSYQKSSGVYQSRNENDVAEYSAALEKKGGGLLFGSTTDPLFSRG
;
A
#
# COMPACT_ATOMS: atom_id res chain seq x y z
N MET A 1 -12.64 43.34 -38.42
CA MET A 1 -12.39 42.22 -37.49
C MET A 1 -13.05 42.55 -36.16
N SER A 2 -14.10 41.80 -35.76
CA SER A 2 -14.86 42.13 -34.54
C SER A 2 -14.03 41.76 -33.30
N LYS A 3 -13.78 42.74 -32.42
CA LYS A 3 -12.97 42.58 -31.21
C LYS A 3 -13.74 41.68 -30.25
N LYS A 4 -13.32 40.43 -30.10
CA LYS A 4 -13.92 39.49 -29.15
C LYS A 4 -13.81 40.09 -27.74
N ARG A 5 -14.91 40.07 -26.98
CA ARG A 5 -14.93 40.56 -25.59
C ARG A 5 -14.08 39.62 -24.74
N GLN A 6 -12.91 40.09 -24.32
CA GLN A 6 -12.02 39.35 -23.43
C GLN A 6 -12.61 39.34 -22.01
N LEU A 7 -12.64 38.16 -21.39
CA LEU A 7 -13.15 37.92 -20.03
C LEU A 7 -12.02 37.69 -19.01
N LEU A 8 -10.81 37.39 -19.49
CA LEU A 8 -9.60 37.27 -18.67
C LEU A 8 -8.53 38.24 -19.16
N ASP A 9 -7.78 38.80 -18.22
CA ASP A 9 -6.60 39.62 -18.49
C ASP A 9 -5.50 38.79 -19.18
N GLU A 10 -4.64 39.48 -19.91
CA GLU A 10 -3.56 38.85 -20.69
C GLU A 10 -2.59 38.04 -19.82
N ALA A 11 -2.25 38.55 -18.63
CA ALA A 11 -1.41 37.84 -17.67
C ALA A 11 -1.98 36.47 -17.24
N LYS A 12 -3.31 36.39 -17.02
CA LYS A 12 -4.01 35.15 -16.67
C LYS A 12 -4.06 34.18 -17.85
N GLN A 13 -4.20 34.70 -19.07
CA GLN A 13 -4.14 33.88 -20.27
C GLN A 13 -2.75 33.29 -20.50
N GLU A 14 -1.69 34.06 -20.22
CA GLU A 14 -0.31 33.60 -20.31
C GLU A 14 0.01 32.57 -19.22
N GLU A 15 -0.44 32.79 -17.98
CA GLU A 15 -0.34 31.84 -16.87
C GLU A 15 -0.91 30.46 -17.27
N LEU A 16 -2.15 30.44 -17.79
CA LEU A 16 -2.80 29.21 -18.24
C LEU A 16 -2.05 28.56 -19.41
N MET A 17 -1.45 29.35 -20.30
CA MET A 17 -0.66 28.83 -21.42
C MET A 17 0.63 28.17 -20.95
N ARG A 18 1.35 28.80 -20.02
CA ARG A 18 2.56 28.22 -19.41
C ARG A 18 2.23 26.93 -18.66
N ALA A 19 1.15 26.92 -17.88
CA ALA A 19 0.67 25.73 -17.18
C ALA A 19 0.28 24.59 -18.15
N TYR A 20 -0.35 24.93 -19.28
CA TYR A 20 -0.68 23.97 -20.35
C TYR A 20 0.55 23.34 -21.00
N GLN A 21 1.64 24.09 -21.17
CA GLN A 21 2.88 23.59 -21.76
C GLN A 21 3.68 22.70 -20.81
N ASN A 22 3.65 23.02 -19.52
CA ASN A 22 4.47 22.36 -18.50
C ASN A 22 3.83 21.14 -17.84
N THR A 23 2.58 20.78 -18.20
CA THR A 23 1.87 19.65 -17.60
C THR A 23 1.85 18.41 -18.50
N ASN A 24 2.15 17.25 -17.91
CA ASN A 24 1.98 15.94 -18.55
C ASN A 24 0.61 15.30 -18.22
N ASN A 25 -0.20 15.94 -17.37
CA ASN A 25 -1.51 15.43 -16.99
C ASN A 25 -2.55 15.83 -18.04
N GLY A 26 -2.97 14.88 -18.88
CA GLY A 26 -3.93 15.12 -19.97
C GLY A 26 -5.25 15.77 -19.54
N PRO A 27 -5.95 15.26 -18.52
CA PRO A 27 -7.14 15.91 -17.97
C PRO A 27 -6.89 17.34 -17.51
N LEU A 28 -5.79 17.60 -16.80
CA LEU A 28 -5.45 18.94 -16.29
C LEU A 28 -5.11 19.90 -17.45
N ARG A 29 -4.39 19.40 -18.46
CA ARG A 29 -4.09 20.12 -19.70
C ARG A 29 -5.37 20.60 -20.40
N THR A 30 -6.36 19.71 -20.49
CA THR A 30 -7.68 20.03 -21.06
C THR A 30 -8.39 21.13 -20.27
N ARG A 31 -8.32 21.09 -18.92
CA ARG A 31 -8.89 22.13 -18.05
C ARG A 31 -8.26 23.50 -18.32
N TYR A 32 -6.93 23.57 -18.38
CA TYR A 32 -6.23 24.83 -18.68
C TYR A 32 -6.61 25.39 -20.05
N GLN A 33 -6.65 24.54 -21.08
CA GLN A 33 -7.04 24.95 -22.43
C GLN A 33 -8.48 25.48 -22.47
N ALA A 34 -9.43 24.77 -21.84
CA ALA A 34 -10.83 25.15 -21.83
C ALA A 34 -11.06 26.51 -21.14
N VAL A 35 -10.47 26.71 -19.96
CA VAL A 35 -10.58 27.97 -19.20
C VAL A 35 -9.94 29.13 -19.96
N ARG A 36 -8.78 28.91 -20.60
CA ARG A 36 -8.11 29.93 -21.40
C ARG A 36 -8.96 30.36 -22.60
N LEU A 37 -9.49 29.40 -23.38
CA LEU A 37 -10.32 29.71 -24.55
C LEU A 37 -11.60 30.46 -24.16
N TYR A 38 -12.21 30.08 -23.04
CA TYR A 38 -13.38 30.79 -22.52
C TYR A 38 -13.03 32.22 -22.09
N GLY A 39 -11.91 32.41 -21.40
CA GLY A 39 -11.39 33.73 -21.04
C GLY A 39 -11.05 34.64 -22.23
N MET A 40 -10.65 34.04 -23.35
CA MET A 40 -10.39 34.75 -24.62
C MET A 40 -11.69 35.13 -25.37
N GLY A 41 -12.85 34.68 -24.91
CA GLY A 41 -14.14 34.98 -25.54
C GLY A 41 -14.47 34.10 -26.76
N TYR A 42 -13.92 32.88 -26.82
CA TYR A 42 -14.38 31.89 -27.82
C TYR A 42 -15.82 31.47 -27.53
N LYS A 43 -16.54 31.06 -28.59
CA LYS A 43 -17.92 30.57 -28.39
C LYS A 43 -17.88 29.27 -27.62
N VAL A 44 -18.85 29.08 -26.73
CA VAL A 44 -18.94 27.86 -25.91
C VAL A 44 -18.92 26.62 -26.80
N ASP A 45 -19.68 26.59 -27.88
CA ASP A 45 -19.75 25.45 -28.81
C ASP A 45 -18.39 25.10 -29.46
N GLU A 46 -17.59 26.12 -29.81
CA GLU A 46 -16.23 25.93 -30.33
C GLU A 46 -15.33 25.30 -29.26
N ILE A 47 -15.45 25.75 -28.01
CA ILE A 47 -14.64 25.23 -26.89
C ILE A 47 -15.00 23.78 -26.60
N LEU A 48 -16.29 23.42 -26.58
CA LEU A 48 -16.73 22.05 -26.37
C LEU A 48 -16.22 21.14 -27.49
N THR A 49 -16.25 21.61 -28.74
CA THR A 49 -15.73 20.87 -29.90
C THR A 49 -14.22 20.63 -29.79
N ILE A 50 -13.46 21.63 -29.36
CA ILE A 50 -11.99 21.53 -29.22
C ILE A 50 -11.59 20.64 -28.03
N THR A 51 -12.29 20.75 -26.90
CA THR A 51 -11.85 20.16 -25.62
C THR A 51 -12.62 18.90 -25.22
N GLY A 52 -13.75 18.61 -25.86
CA GLY A 52 -14.62 17.48 -25.54
C GLY A 52 -15.30 17.58 -24.16
N CYS A 53 -15.17 18.71 -23.45
CA CYS A 53 -15.81 18.89 -22.15
C CYS A 53 -17.29 19.29 -22.31
N SER A 54 -18.07 19.21 -21.22
CA SER A 54 -19.44 19.71 -21.16
C SER A 54 -19.51 21.16 -20.70
N VAL A 55 -20.57 21.90 -21.06
CA VAL A 55 -20.81 23.28 -20.61
C VAL A 55 -20.72 23.45 -19.09
N SER A 56 -21.34 22.54 -18.33
CA SER A 56 -21.34 22.60 -16.86
C SER A 56 -19.94 22.51 -16.27
N ARG A 57 -19.09 21.62 -16.82
CA ARG A 57 -17.68 21.49 -16.40
C ARG A 57 -16.87 22.72 -16.76
N LEU A 58 -17.04 23.25 -17.98
CA LEU A 58 -16.35 24.47 -18.41
C LEU A 58 -16.66 25.63 -17.45
N ARG A 59 -17.93 25.88 -17.16
CA ARG A 59 -18.35 26.95 -16.23
C ARG A 59 -17.83 26.71 -14.82
N ALA A 60 -17.89 25.47 -14.33
CA ALA A 60 -17.35 25.12 -13.01
C ALA A 60 -15.83 25.34 -12.92
N TRP A 61 -15.07 24.95 -13.94
CA TRP A 61 -13.62 25.18 -13.99
C TRP A 61 -13.29 26.67 -14.05
N TYR A 62 -14.02 27.44 -14.87
CA TYR A 62 -13.82 28.89 -14.94
C TYR A 62 -14.10 29.56 -13.59
N ALA A 63 -15.20 29.23 -12.92
CA ALA A 63 -15.52 29.77 -11.60
C ALA A 63 -14.46 29.40 -10.55
N LYS A 64 -14.01 28.15 -10.54
CA LYS A 64 -12.93 27.69 -9.65
C LYS A 64 -11.61 28.41 -9.90
N TYR A 65 -11.24 28.59 -11.17
CA TYR A 65 -10.03 29.32 -11.54
C TYR A 65 -10.09 30.79 -11.09
N LEU A 66 -11.25 31.44 -11.19
CA LEU A 66 -11.41 32.81 -10.69
C LEU A 66 -11.31 32.91 -9.17
N ALA A 67 -11.67 31.86 -8.43
CA ALA A 67 -11.58 31.82 -6.97
C ALA A 67 -10.15 31.53 -6.49
N ASP A 68 -9.54 30.42 -6.93
CA ASP A 68 -8.30 29.90 -6.35
C ASP A 68 -7.16 29.67 -7.37
N GLY A 69 -7.29 30.21 -8.58
CA GLY A 69 -6.26 30.14 -9.63
C GLY A 69 -6.01 28.71 -10.16
N LEU A 70 -4.76 28.43 -10.56
CA LEU A 70 -4.39 27.15 -11.19
C LEU A 70 -4.60 25.93 -10.28
N ASN A 71 -4.41 26.09 -8.97
CA ASN A 71 -4.53 25.00 -7.99
C ASN A 71 -5.97 24.48 -7.89
N ALA A 72 -6.95 25.35 -8.14
CA ALA A 72 -8.38 25.02 -8.18
C ALA A 72 -8.73 24.03 -9.30
N LEU A 73 -7.91 24.00 -10.36
CA LEU A 73 -8.11 23.14 -11.52
C LEU A 73 -7.49 21.76 -11.35
N ILE A 74 -6.62 21.58 -10.36
CA ILE A 74 -6.03 20.28 -10.02
C ILE A 74 -7.12 19.38 -9.42
N ASP A 75 -7.09 18.09 -9.74
CA ASP A 75 -8.01 17.13 -9.12
C ASP A 75 -7.59 16.89 -7.67
N GLN A 76 -8.38 17.39 -6.73
CA GLN A 76 -8.13 17.27 -5.28
C GLN A 76 -8.83 16.06 -4.66
N ARG A 77 -9.38 15.15 -5.48
CA ARG A 77 -9.96 13.91 -4.96
C ARG A 77 -8.87 13.13 -4.23
N GLN A 78 -8.98 13.08 -2.90
CA GLN A 78 -8.21 12.17 -2.08
C GLN A 78 -8.69 10.76 -2.40
N GLY A 79 -7.94 10.07 -3.26
CA GLY A 79 -8.19 8.68 -3.58
C GLY A 79 -8.06 7.84 -2.31
N GLY A 80 -9.12 7.11 -1.97
CA GLY A 80 -9.13 6.21 -0.83
C GLY A 80 -10.42 5.41 -0.85
N ASN A 81 -10.31 4.09 -0.83
CA ASN A 81 -11.47 3.28 -0.49
C ASN A 81 -11.72 3.53 1.01
N HIS A 82 -12.88 4.08 1.38
CA HIS A 82 -13.19 4.41 2.79
C HIS A 82 -13.08 3.19 3.71
N TYR A 83 -13.18 1.98 3.15
CA TYR A 83 -12.97 0.71 3.83
C TYR A 83 -11.49 0.30 3.94
N ARG A 84 -10.54 1.18 3.61
CA ARG A 84 -9.10 0.93 3.75
C ARG A 84 -8.50 1.88 4.77
N LEU A 85 -7.69 1.34 5.67
CA LEU A 85 -6.92 2.11 6.63
C LEU A 85 -6.08 3.19 5.92
N SER A 86 -6.09 4.40 6.48
CA SER A 86 -5.24 5.50 6.06
C SER A 86 -3.75 5.17 6.30
N ALA A 87 -2.84 5.95 5.71
CA ALA A 87 -1.40 5.76 5.95
C ALA A 87 -1.05 5.92 7.45
N GLU A 88 -1.69 6.86 8.14
CA GLU A 88 -1.53 7.08 9.58
C GLU A 88 -2.05 5.89 10.39
N GLN A 89 -3.25 5.39 10.06
CA GLN A 89 -3.82 4.22 10.72
C GLN A 89 -2.98 2.96 10.51
N LYS A 90 -2.33 2.82 9.34
CA LYS A 90 -1.40 1.71 9.09
C LYS A 90 -0.12 1.80 9.92
N ALA A 91 0.41 3.02 10.12
CA ALA A 91 1.57 3.24 10.97
C ALA A 91 1.24 2.90 12.43
N GLU A 92 0.11 3.38 12.93
CA GLU A 92 -0.38 3.07 14.28
C GLU A 92 -0.69 1.57 14.43
N LEU A 93 -1.31 0.94 13.42
CA LEU A 93 -1.54 -0.51 13.42
C LEU A 93 -0.22 -1.27 13.56
N SER A 94 0.83 -0.86 12.83
CA SER A 94 2.15 -1.49 12.93
C SER A 94 2.73 -1.39 14.33
N GLU A 95 2.60 -0.24 14.99
CA GLU A 95 3.05 -0.05 16.36
C GLU A 95 2.26 -0.93 17.33
N ARG A 96 0.93 -0.93 17.24
CA ARG A 96 0.07 -1.75 18.10
C ARG A 96 0.35 -3.25 17.96
N LEU A 97 0.59 -3.74 16.75
CA LEU A 97 0.94 -5.16 16.53
C LEU A 97 2.28 -5.56 17.16
N GLN A 98 3.21 -4.61 17.35
CA GLN A 98 4.49 -4.86 18.05
C GLN A 98 4.33 -4.85 19.58
N HIS A 99 3.38 -4.08 20.09
CA HIS A 99 3.17 -3.91 21.53
C HIS A 99 2.21 -4.95 22.13
N TYR A 100 1.27 -5.46 21.33
CA TYR A 100 0.26 -6.40 21.78
C TYR A 100 0.43 -7.78 21.15
N THR A 101 0.05 -8.80 21.91
CA THR A 101 -0.14 -10.18 21.41
C THR A 101 -1.64 -10.49 21.28
N PRO A 102 -2.03 -11.43 20.40
CA PRO A 102 -3.42 -11.91 20.33
C PRO A 102 -3.97 -12.40 21.66
N ALA A 103 -3.16 -13.07 22.49
CA ALA A 103 -3.54 -13.51 23.83
C ALA A 103 -3.95 -12.33 24.73
N GLN A 104 -3.23 -11.21 24.67
CA GLN A 104 -3.55 -10.03 25.47
C GLN A 104 -4.85 -9.35 25.03
N LEU A 105 -5.22 -9.46 23.75
CA LEU A 105 -6.39 -8.78 23.19
C LEU A 105 -7.66 -9.66 23.20
N PHE A 106 -7.50 -10.95 22.98
CA PHE A 106 -8.59 -11.91 22.78
C PHE A 106 -8.61 -13.03 23.83
N GLY A 107 -7.56 -13.18 24.64
CA GLY A 107 -7.46 -14.24 25.64
C GLY A 107 -7.60 -15.62 25.00
N THR A 108 -8.49 -16.45 25.54
CA THR A 108 -8.82 -17.78 25.01
C THR A 108 -9.55 -17.75 23.66
N LYS A 109 -9.96 -16.57 23.17
CA LYS A 109 -10.58 -16.39 21.85
C LYS A 109 -9.57 -16.09 20.75
N ALA A 110 -8.27 -16.03 21.06
CA ALA A 110 -7.25 -15.93 20.04
C ALA A 110 -7.31 -17.16 19.12
N ALA A 111 -7.07 -16.96 17.82
CA ALA A 111 -7.15 -18.06 16.85
C ALA A 111 -6.01 -19.09 17.00
N THR A 112 -4.91 -18.70 17.64
CA THR A 112 -3.78 -19.59 17.95
C THR A 112 -3.89 -20.07 19.41
N SER A 113 -3.66 -21.37 19.66
CA SER A 113 -3.79 -22.00 21.01
C SER A 113 -3.00 -21.30 22.11
N ASP A 114 -1.79 -20.82 21.79
CA ASP A 114 -0.94 -20.09 22.76
C ASP A 114 -1.11 -18.56 22.67
N GLY A 115 -1.84 -18.06 21.66
CA GLY A 115 -2.09 -16.64 21.40
C GLY A 115 -0.83 -15.76 21.27
N GLN A 116 0.34 -16.37 21.09
CA GLN A 116 1.64 -15.70 21.02
C GLN A 116 1.90 -15.04 19.66
N PHE A 117 1.29 -15.57 18.59
CA PHE A 117 1.52 -15.12 17.21
C PHE A 117 0.23 -14.63 16.57
N TRP A 118 0.35 -13.49 15.89
CA TRP A 118 -0.72 -12.88 15.11
C TRP A 118 -1.11 -13.74 13.91
N SER A 119 -2.37 -14.18 13.89
CA SER A 119 -2.98 -14.81 12.72
C SER A 119 -3.81 -13.81 11.89
N VAL A 120 -4.20 -14.20 10.68
CA VAL A 120 -5.08 -13.37 9.83
C VAL A 120 -6.46 -13.15 10.49
N PRO A 121 -7.12 -14.17 11.10
CA PRO A 121 -8.32 -13.95 11.89
C PRO A 121 -8.14 -12.96 13.06
N ASP A 122 -7.04 -13.09 13.82
CA ASP A 122 -6.77 -12.18 14.94
C ASP A 122 -6.56 -10.74 14.47
N LEU A 123 -5.86 -10.56 13.34
CA LEU A 123 -5.67 -9.25 12.73
C LEU A 123 -7.01 -8.66 12.25
N ALA A 124 -7.88 -9.48 11.65
CA ALA A 124 -9.19 -9.01 11.22
C ALA A 124 -10.03 -8.52 12.40
N ALA A 125 -10.07 -9.28 13.49
CA ALA A 125 -10.76 -8.89 14.72
C ALA A 125 -10.14 -7.65 15.36
N ALA A 126 -8.82 -7.49 15.32
CA ALA A 126 -8.12 -6.33 15.88
C ALA A 126 -8.41 -5.05 15.07
N ILE A 127 -8.39 -5.14 13.74
CA ILE A 127 -8.70 -4.01 12.85
C ILE A 127 -10.16 -3.59 13.00
N GLU A 128 -11.09 -4.54 13.09
CA GLU A 128 -12.50 -4.24 13.32
C GLU A 128 -12.69 -3.55 14.69
N ARG A 129 -12.00 -4.04 15.74
CA ARG A 129 -12.07 -3.46 17.08
C ARG A 129 -11.46 -2.06 17.19
N TRP A 130 -10.35 -1.79 16.51
CA TRP A 130 -9.63 -0.52 16.64
C TRP A 130 -10.10 0.55 15.66
N TYR A 131 -10.53 0.16 14.46
CA TYR A 131 -10.79 1.09 13.37
C TYR A 131 -12.19 0.95 12.77
N ALA A 132 -13.00 -0.03 13.21
CA ALA A 132 -14.30 -0.34 12.62
C ALA A 132 -14.23 -0.62 11.10
N VAL A 133 -13.09 -1.11 10.63
CA VAL A 133 -12.83 -1.42 9.22
C VAL A 133 -12.86 -2.93 9.02
N ARG A 134 -13.53 -3.39 7.96
CA ARG A 134 -13.53 -4.79 7.53
C ARG A 134 -13.15 -4.89 6.06
N TYR A 135 -12.27 -5.83 5.75
CA TYR A 135 -11.88 -6.15 4.38
C TYR A 135 -12.58 -7.44 3.94
N ASP A 136 -13.14 -7.45 2.73
CA ASP A 136 -13.81 -8.65 2.20
C ASP A 136 -12.83 -9.78 1.84
N SER A 137 -11.57 -9.44 1.57
CA SER A 137 -10.57 -10.39 1.10
C SER A 137 -9.47 -10.65 2.14
N LEU A 138 -9.23 -11.92 2.44
CA LEU A 138 -8.09 -12.41 3.22
C LEU A 138 -6.73 -11.91 2.68
N THR A 139 -6.63 -11.72 1.36
CA THR A 139 -5.41 -11.21 0.71
C THR A 139 -5.10 -9.78 1.14
N SER A 140 -6.12 -8.97 1.46
CA SER A 140 -5.93 -7.60 1.95
C SER A 140 -5.28 -7.59 3.34
N TYR A 141 -5.72 -8.48 4.23
CA TYR A 141 -5.11 -8.64 5.55
C TYR A 141 -3.66 -9.15 5.47
N ARG A 142 -3.37 -10.07 4.54
CA ARG A 142 -1.98 -10.52 4.28
C ARG A 142 -1.09 -9.40 3.74
N ALA A 143 -1.62 -8.55 2.88
CA ALA A 143 -0.91 -7.37 2.37
C ALA A 143 -0.60 -6.39 3.51
N LEU A 144 -1.54 -6.15 4.42
CA LEU A 144 -1.32 -5.31 5.61
C LEU A 144 -0.22 -5.87 6.51
N PHE A 145 -0.21 -7.18 6.78
CA PHE A 145 0.90 -7.79 7.53
C PHE A 145 2.26 -7.54 6.89
N LYS A 146 2.35 -7.69 5.57
CA LYS A 146 3.58 -7.41 4.81
C LYS A 146 3.99 -5.95 4.92
N GLU A 147 3.04 -5.02 4.80
CA GLU A 147 3.28 -3.58 4.95
C GLU A 147 3.76 -3.22 6.37
N CYS A 148 3.18 -3.83 7.41
CA CYS A 148 3.59 -3.68 8.81
C CYS A 148 4.89 -4.45 9.15
N ARG A 149 5.57 -5.03 8.16
CA ARG A 149 6.78 -5.88 8.31
C ARG A 149 6.61 -7.10 9.22
N PHE A 150 5.37 -7.47 9.54
CA PHE A 150 5.01 -8.76 10.10
C PHE A 150 4.94 -9.79 8.96
N SER A 151 6.08 -10.02 8.31
CA SER A 151 6.18 -11.12 7.36
C SER A 151 6.22 -12.43 8.15
N TYR A 152 5.40 -13.39 7.73
CA TYR A 152 5.37 -14.75 8.25
C TYR A 152 6.80 -15.29 8.44
N GLN A 153 7.30 -15.31 9.67
CA GLN A 153 8.36 -16.23 10.05
C GLN A 153 7.63 -17.49 10.48
N LYS A 154 7.60 -18.47 9.57
CA LYS A 154 7.11 -19.82 9.88
C LYS A 154 7.78 -20.26 11.19
N SER A 155 7.01 -20.46 12.25
CA SER A 155 7.43 -21.42 13.26
C SER A 155 7.63 -22.73 12.50
N SER A 156 8.80 -23.34 12.68
CA SER A 156 9.15 -24.62 12.07
C SER A 156 7.96 -25.56 12.19
N GLY A 157 7.53 -26.12 11.05
CA GLY A 157 6.39 -27.02 11.02
C GLY A 157 6.61 -28.16 12.01
N VAL A 158 5.88 -28.16 13.12
CA VAL A 158 5.83 -29.32 13.99
C VAL A 158 5.12 -30.41 13.19
N TYR A 159 5.90 -31.41 12.80
CA TYR A 159 5.47 -32.60 12.08
C TYR A 159 4.40 -33.30 12.94
N GLN A 160 3.16 -33.38 12.45
CA GLN A 160 2.02 -33.90 13.21
C GLN A 160 2.07 -35.40 13.50
N SER A 161 3.09 -36.11 13.00
CA SER A 161 3.38 -37.51 13.35
C SER A 161 4.64 -37.64 14.21
N ARG A 162 4.93 -36.64 15.05
CA ARG A 162 5.93 -36.78 16.12
C ARG A 162 5.35 -37.66 17.23
N ASN A 163 5.60 -38.97 17.15
CA ASN A 163 5.37 -39.91 18.23
C ASN A 163 6.42 -39.67 19.33
N GLU A 164 5.99 -39.32 20.55
CA GLU A 164 6.91 -39.01 21.66
C GLU A 164 7.82 -40.19 22.02
N ASN A 165 7.35 -41.43 21.77
CA ASN A 165 8.13 -42.65 22.00
C ASN A 165 9.33 -42.77 21.04
N ASP A 166 9.17 -42.40 19.77
CA ASP A 166 10.25 -42.50 18.77
C ASP A 166 11.36 -41.46 19.06
N VAL A 167 10.99 -40.32 19.65
CA VAL A 167 11.93 -39.27 20.04
C VAL A 167 12.73 -39.67 21.27
N ALA A 168 12.08 -40.32 22.25
CA ALA A 168 12.74 -40.85 23.44
C ALA A 168 13.73 -41.97 23.11
N GLU A 169 13.35 -42.91 22.23
CA GLU A 169 14.24 -43.96 21.73
C GLU A 169 15.43 -43.38 20.96
N TYR A 170 15.23 -42.34 20.15
CA TYR A 170 16.32 -41.71 19.40
C TYR A 170 17.29 -40.95 20.32
N SER A 171 16.80 -40.23 21.34
CA SER A 171 17.67 -39.60 22.35
C SER A 171 18.45 -40.62 23.17
N ALA A 172 17.81 -41.74 23.57
CA ALA A 172 18.48 -42.82 24.29
C ALA A 172 19.52 -43.54 23.42
N ALA A 173 19.27 -43.69 22.11
CA ALA A 173 20.22 -44.27 21.17
C ALA A 173 21.46 -43.37 20.93
N LEU A 174 21.31 -42.04 21.01
CA LEU A 174 22.42 -41.09 20.93
C LEU A 174 23.29 -41.12 22.19
N GLU A 175 22.68 -41.20 23.38
CA GLU A 175 23.42 -41.37 24.63
C GLU A 175 24.18 -42.71 24.67
N LYS A 176 23.59 -43.79 24.11
CA LYS A 176 24.24 -45.11 24.04
C LYS A 176 25.38 -45.18 23.01
N LYS A 177 25.33 -44.37 21.94
CA LYS A 177 26.40 -44.27 20.92
C LYS A 177 27.50 -43.25 21.27
N GLY A 178 27.30 -42.43 22.30
CA GLY A 178 28.27 -41.41 22.75
C GLY A 178 29.37 -41.91 23.69
N GLY A 179 29.40 -43.20 24.04
CA GLY A 179 30.39 -43.79 24.96
C GLY A 179 31.18 -44.92 24.31
N GLY A 180 32.21 -44.60 23.51
CA GLY A 180 33.03 -45.63 22.88
C GLY A 180 34.14 -45.09 21.97
N LEU A 181 35.19 -44.57 22.61
CA LEU A 181 36.61 -44.80 22.30
C LEU A 181 37.09 -44.87 20.83
N LEU A 182 38.06 -43.99 20.54
CA LEU A 182 39.38 -44.28 19.95
C LEU A 182 39.55 -44.35 18.41
N PHE A 183 40.44 -43.45 17.96
CA PHE A 183 41.72 -43.74 17.27
C PHE A 183 41.67 -44.62 16.01
N GLY A 184 42.22 -44.11 14.91
CA GLY A 184 42.60 -44.96 13.79
C GLY A 184 42.91 -44.22 12.50
N SER A 185 44.18 -43.83 12.37
CA SER A 185 44.88 -43.46 11.14
C SER A 185 44.37 -44.13 9.86
N THR A 186 44.15 -43.34 8.80
CA THR A 186 44.27 -43.83 7.43
C THR A 186 45.30 -42.97 6.71
N THR A 187 46.45 -43.60 6.51
CA THR A 187 47.50 -43.25 5.56
C THR A 187 46.92 -43.16 4.15
N ASP A 188 47.24 -42.09 3.41
CA ASP A 188 47.19 -42.12 1.95
C ASP A 188 48.52 -41.61 1.36
N PRO A 189 49.15 -42.38 0.46
CA PRO A 189 50.44 -42.04 -0.14
C PRO A 189 50.23 -41.26 -1.45
N LEU A 190 51.16 -40.35 -1.75
CA LEU A 190 51.71 -40.04 -3.09
C LEU A 190 52.10 -38.56 -3.17
N PHE A 191 53.31 -38.25 -2.73
CA PHE A 191 54.15 -37.23 -3.37
C PHE A 191 55.59 -37.72 -3.26
N SER A 192 56.12 -38.27 -4.37
CA SER A 192 57.53 -38.56 -4.52
C SER A 192 58.13 -37.62 -5.56
N ARG A 193 59.32 -37.16 -5.22
CA ARG A 193 60.10 -36.08 -5.83
C ARG A 193 60.49 -36.32 -7.28
N GLY A 194 60.64 -35.21 -8.00
CA GLY A 194 61.81 -34.92 -8.83
C GLY A 194 62.46 -33.66 -8.26
#